data_AF-A0A8T4UNR4-F1
#
_entry.id   AF-A0A8T4UNR4-F1
#
_cell.length_a   1.000
_cell.length_b   1.000
_cell.length_c   1.000
_cell.angle_alpha   90.00
_cell.angle_beta   90.00
_cell.angle_gamma   90.00
#
_symmetry.space_group_name_H-M   'P 1'
#
loop_
_entity.id
_entity.type
_entity.pdbx_description
1 polymer ?
#
loop_
_entity_poly.entity_id
_entity_poly.type
_entity_poly.pdbx_seq_one_letter_code
_entity_poly.pdbx_strand_id
1 'polypeptide(L)' 'MATTIQVSEQLVDTLKQRKQYDKESYEEIIWNLVEDTLEINEETKKEIEQARKNIKTGKSYTHEQVKKKLGF' A
#
# COMPACT_ATOMS: atom_id res chain seq x y z
N MET A 1 1.71 -18.73 12.56
CA MET A 1 2.07 -18.87 13.99
C MET A 1 2.35 -17.48 14.52
N ALA A 2 1.78 -17.09 15.64
CA ALA A 2 2.04 -15.79 16.25
C ALA A 2 3.24 -15.89 17.20
N THR A 3 4.07 -14.85 17.22
CA THR A 3 5.16 -14.65 18.18
C THR A 3 4.86 -13.43 19.05
N THR A 4 5.56 -13.29 20.17
CA THR A 4 5.38 -12.15 21.07
C THR A 4 6.56 -11.20 20.94
N ILE A 5 6.27 -9.90 20.93
CA ILE A 5 7.27 -8.83 21.06
C ILE A 5 7.02 -8.08 22.37
N GLN A 6 8.08 -7.51 22.95
CA GLN A 6 7.98 -6.63 24.11
C GLN A 6 7.98 -5.18 23.63
N VAL A 7 7.10 -4.36 24.19
CA VAL A 7 6.91 -2.94 23.84
C VAL A 7 6.65 -2.13 25.10
N SER A 8 6.89 -0.82 25.07
CA SER A 8 6.56 0.06 26.19
C SER A 8 5.05 0.26 26.33
N GLU A 9 4.59 0.55 27.55
CA GLU A 9 3.18 0.90 27.81
C GLU A 9 2.73 2.09 26.96
N GLN A 10 3.61 3.09 26.81
CA GLN A 10 3.37 4.26 25.98
C GLN A 10 3.10 3.87 24.50
N LEU A 11 3.84 2.91 23.95
CA LEU A 11 3.62 2.46 22.57
C LEU A 11 2.28 1.75 22.44
N VAL A 12 1.90 0.91 23.41
CA VAL A 12 0.61 0.23 23.42
C VAL A 12 -0.54 1.24 23.43
N ASP A 13 -0.46 2.28 24.25
CA ASP A 13 -1.50 3.31 24.31
C ASP A 13 -1.56 4.13 23.02
N THR A 14 -0.41 4.42 22.42
CA THR A 14 -0.35 5.06 21.10
C THR A 14 -1.03 4.21 20.02
N LEU A 15 -0.78 2.90 20.02
CA LEU A 15 -1.40 1.98 19.06
C LEU A 15 -2.92 1.85 19.28
N LYS A 16 -3.41 1.88 20.53
CA LYS A 16 -4.85 1.90 20.83
C LYS A 16 -5.55 3.10 20.21
N GLN A 17 -4.97 4.29 20.34
CA GLN A 17 -5.54 5.53 19.78
C GLN A 17 -5.50 5.56 18.25
N ARG A 18 -4.63 4.74 17.63
CA ARG A 18 -4.49 4.68 16.17
C ARG A 18 -5.48 3.74 15.49
N LYS A 19 -6.19 2.91 16.26
CA LYS A 19 -7.22 2.02 15.72
C LYS A 19 -8.31 2.82 14.99
N GLN A 20 -8.56 2.46 13.74
CA GLN A 20 -9.66 3.03 12.96
C GLN A 20 -11.00 2.34 13.26
N TYR A 21 -10.95 1.10 13.75
CA TYR A 21 -12.12 0.31 14.14
C TYR A 21 -11.77 -0.68 15.25
N ASP A 22 -12.77 -1.09 16.05
CA ASP A 22 -12.56 -1.86 17.29
C ASP A 22 -11.79 -3.17 17.10
N LYS A 23 -12.00 -3.84 15.95
CA LYS A 23 -11.44 -5.16 15.65
C LYS A 23 -10.10 -5.12 14.91
N GLU A 24 -9.55 -3.94 14.65
CA GLU A 24 -8.23 -3.82 14.01
C GLU A 24 -7.15 -4.40 14.92
N SER A 25 -6.27 -5.24 14.36
CA SER A 25 -5.18 -5.85 15.10
C SER A 25 -3.99 -4.90 15.23
N TYR A 26 -3.21 -5.04 16.29
CA TYR A 26 -1.96 -4.27 16.40
C TYR A 26 -0.96 -4.66 15.31
N GLU A 27 -1.01 -5.90 14.82
CA GLU A 27 -0.17 -6.37 13.71
C GLU A 27 -0.46 -5.57 12.43
N GLU A 28 -1.73 -5.40 12.06
CA GLU A 28 -2.12 -4.59 10.89
C GLU A 28 -1.65 -3.14 11.03
N ILE A 29 -1.85 -2.52 12.19
CA ILE A 29 -1.40 -1.14 12.44
C ILE A 29 0.12 -1.02 12.32
N ILE A 30 0.86 -1.98 12.88
CA ILE A 30 2.33 -1.99 12.82
C ILE A 30 2.81 -2.20 11.39
N TRP A 31 2.21 -3.13 10.63
CA TRP A 31 2.57 -3.33 9.22
C TRP A 31 2.31 -2.10 8.37
N ASN A 32 1.16 -1.45 8.54
CA ASN A 32 0.84 -0.20 7.83
C ASN A 32 1.85 0.92 8.16
N LEU A 33 2.37 0.97 9.39
CA LEU A 33 3.40 1.93 9.79
C LEU A 33 4.79 1.60 9.20
N VAL A 34 5.10 0.32 9.06
CA VAL A 34 6.38 -0.15 8.52
C VAL A 34 6.38 -0.08 7.00
N GLU A 35 5.24 -0.19 6.34
CA GLU A 35 5.09 -0.18 4.89
C GLU A 35 5.80 1.00 4.21
N ASP A 36 5.71 2.20 4.77
CA ASP A 36 6.39 3.40 4.26
C ASP A 36 7.93 3.27 4.23
N THR A 37 8.49 2.42 5.08
CA THR A 37 9.93 2.14 5.17
C THR A 37 10.36 0.96 4.32
N LEU A 38 9.41 0.15 3.83
CA LEU A 38 9.70 -0.94 2.93
C LEU A 38 9.98 -0.37 1.55
N GLU A 39 11.18 -0.67 1.04
CA GLU A 39 11.53 -0.30 -0.33
C GLU A 39 10.57 -1.01 -1.29
N ILE A 40 10.06 -0.27 -2.27
CA ILE A 40 9.28 -0.82 -3.38
C ILE A 40 10.07 -2.00 -3.95
N ASN A 41 9.47 -3.19 -4.00
CA ASN A 41 10.17 -4.36 -4.49
C ASN A 41 10.62 -4.16 -5.95
N GLU A 42 11.64 -4.92 -6.37
CA GLU A 42 12.23 -4.77 -7.71
C GLU A 42 11.24 -5.01 -8.86
N GLU A 43 10.19 -5.80 -8.64
CA GLU A 43 9.12 -6.04 -9.61
C GLU A 43 8.28 -4.77 -9.81
N THR A 44 7.77 -4.18 -8.74
CA THR A 44 6.99 -2.94 -8.79
C THR A 44 7.81 -1.78 -9.35
N LYS A 45 9.12 -1.70 -9.06
CA LYS A 45 10.01 -0.71 -9.73
C LYS A 45 10.04 -0.90 -11.25
N LYS A 46 10.19 -2.13 -11.73
CA LYS A 46 10.17 -2.45 -13.18
C LYS A 46 8.83 -2.13 -13.82
N GLU A 47 7.72 -2.42 -13.14
CA GLU A 47 6.38 -2.09 -13.61
C GLU A 47 6.18 -0.59 -13.75
N ILE A 48 6.63 0.20 -12.77
CA ILE A 48 6.58 1.67 -12.82
C ILE A 48 7.42 2.19 -13.99
N GLU A 49 8.62 1.65 -14.21
CA GLU A 49 9.46 2.04 -15.34
C GLU A 49 8.79 1.73 -16.69
N GLN A 50 8.18 0.55 -16.80
CA GLN A 50 7.45 0.13 -18.00
C GLN A 50 6.20 0.99 -18.23
N ALA A 51 5.46 1.33 -17.17
CA ALA A 51 4.32 2.23 -17.25
C ALA A 51 4.73 3.61 -17.75
N ARG A 52 5.85 4.17 -17.23
CA ARG A 52 6.41 5.45 -17.71
C ARG A 52 6.79 5.38 -19.19
N LYS A 53 7.39 4.28 -19.65
CA LYS A 53 7.71 4.05 -21.07
C LYS A 53 6.44 3.98 -21.93
N ASN A 54 5.40 3.27 -21.46
CA ASN A 54 4.14 3.13 -22.17
C ASN A 54 3.44 4.48 -22.33
N ILE A 55 3.41 5.31 -21.28
CA ILE A 55 2.88 6.68 -21.34
C ILE A 55 3.67 7.51 -22.36
N LYS A 56 5.01 7.49 -22.29
CA LYS A 56 5.87 8.27 -23.21
C LYS A 56 5.72 7.84 -24.68
N THR A 57 5.47 6.56 -24.92
CA THR A 57 5.28 6.01 -26.27
C THR A 57 3.83 6.06 -26.76
N GLY A 58 2.92 6.70 -26.01
CA GLY A 58 1.50 6.81 -26.38
C GLY A 58 0.72 5.50 -26.24
N LYS A 59 1.32 4.44 -25.68
CA LYS A 59 0.68 3.16 -25.36
C LYS A 59 -0.08 3.24 -24.02
N SER A 60 -0.85 4.31 -23.84
CA SER A 60 -1.69 4.53 -22.66
C SER A 60 -3.08 4.99 -23.10
N TYR A 61 -4.10 4.64 -22.32
CA TYR A 61 -5.48 5.04 -22.58
C TYR A 61 -5.93 5.98 -21.47
N THR A 62 -6.60 7.06 -21.85
CA THR A 62 -7.34 7.90 -20.92
C THR A 62 -8.58 7.15 -20.41
N HIS A 63 -9.09 7.56 -19.26
CA HIS A 63 -10.29 6.96 -18.67
C HIS A 63 -11.49 6.98 -19.63
N GLU A 64 -11.67 8.06 -20.40
CA GLU A 64 -12.73 8.16 -21.42
C GLU A 64 -12.54 7.18 -22.59
N GLN A 65 -11.30 6.99 -23.05
CA GLN A 65 -10.99 6.01 -24.11
C GLN A 65 -11.26 4.58 -23.64
N VAL A 66 -10.96 4.28 -22.38
CA VAL A 66 -11.28 2.98 -21.78
C VAL A 66 -12.79 2.76 -21.70
N LYS A 67 -13.56 3.76 -21.22
CA LYS A 67 -15.04 3.69 -21.17
C LYS A 67 -15.64 3.38 -22.54
N LYS A 68 -15.25 4.15 -23.56
CA LYS A 68 -15.69 3.93 -24.95
C LYS A 68 -15.37 2.53 -25.46
N LYS A 69 -14.18 2.00 -25.14
CA LYS A 69 -13.73 0.67 -25.57
C LYS A 69 -14.48 -0.47 -24.87
N LEU A 70 -14.91 -0.24 -23.63
CA LEU A 70 -15.66 -1.21 -22.82
C LEU A 70 -17.18 -1.07 -22.96
N GLY A 71 -17.68 -0.09 -23.73
CA GLY A 71 -19.10 0.12 -23.99
C GLY A 71 -19.85 0.88 -22.88
N PHE A 72 -19.13 1.68 -22.08
CA PHE A 72 -19.69 2.59 -21.07
C PHE A 72 -19.69 4.05 -21.55
#